data_AF-A0A1F7MUY1-F1
#
_entry.id   AF-A0A1F7MUY1-F1
#
_cell.length_a   1.000
_cell.length_b   1.000
_cell.length_c   1.000
_cell.angle_alpha   90.00
_cell.angle_beta   90.00
_cell.angle_gamma   90.00
#
_symmetry.space_group_name_H-M   'P 1'
#
loop_
_entity.id
_entity.type
_entity.pdbx_description
1 polymer ?
#
loop_
_entity_poly.entity_id
_entity_poly.type
_entity_poly.pdbx_seq_one_letter_code
_entity_poly.pdbx_strand_id
1 'polypeptide(L)'
;MSSAGTARARRRATRLAAALAVCAALAACSREEPAPRAAAPVAPAPAVASAPPAPALAPARAWALGTSALLTERNRERHDLLAGGPRTEERAREWRENLVEWWGVRSREDLLQTLEWLAAEGHRREFERLGAELARLGDDEIKALLASRGYDDEATQKVEVVTRWYGRLGAKSLLGWDYARYVALCRWGALVGYLSEEEAWARIMPAARRLQRAFGSWRELGENYLIGRRFWSLRETRASGRLYEEAYRRLLEDPQSPWTRYAWDTSLEEG
;
A
#
# COMPACT_ATOMS: atom_id res chain seq x y z
N MET A 1 -9.71 -54.70 -0.24
CA MET A 1 -9.42 -53.44 -0.97
C MET A 1 -8.91 -52.42 0.04
N SER A 2 -7.67 -51.98 -0.11
CA SER A 2 -6.84 -51.45 1.00
C SER A 2 -7.21 -50.02 1.44
N SER A 3 -7.31 -49.83 2.76
CA SER A 3 -7.48 -48.55 3.49
C SER A 3 -6.49 -47.45 3.05
N ALA A 4 -5.30 -47.84 2.58
CA ALA A 4 -4.29 -46.92 2.04
C ALA A 4 -4.72 -46.23 0.72
N GLY A 5 -5.53 -46.90 -0.11
CA GLY A 5 -6.05 -46.34 -1.37
C GLY A 5 -7.07 -45.23 -1.12
N THR A 6 -7.94 -45.42 -0.12
CA THR A 6 -8.97 -44.47 0.29
C THR A 6 -8.38 -43.23 0.96
N ALA A 7 -7.34 -43.38 1.78
CA ALA A 7 -6.61 -42.26 2.37
C ALA A 7 -5.88 -41.40 1.33
N ARG A 8 -5.27 -42.04 0.32
CA ARG A 8 -4.57 -41.35 -0.78
C ARG A 8 -5.54 -40.59 -1.69
N ALA A 9 -6.71 -41.17 -1.98
CA ALA A 9 -7.76 -40.53 -2.76
C ALA A 9 -8.36 -39.31 -2.03
N ARG A 10 -8.63 -39.43 -0.72
CA ARG A 10 -9.10 -38.29 0.11
C ARG A 10 -8.10 -37.16 0.14
N ARG A 11 -6.81 -37.44 0.36
CA ARG A 11 -5.74 -36.42 0.31
C ARG A 11 -5.65 -35.72 -1.05
N ARG A 12 -5.81 -36.46 -2.16
CA ARG A 12 -5.85 -35.88 -3.51
C ARG A 12 -7.06 -34.99 -3.75
N ALA A 13 -8.24 -35.39 -3.28
CA ALA A 13 -9.46 -34.60 -3.40
C ALA A 13 -9.40 -33.31 -2.56
N THR A 14 -8.89 -33.38 -1.32
CA THR A 14 -8.66 -32.20 -0.47
C THR A 14 -7.67 -31.23 -1.11
N ARG A 15 -6.58 -31.74 -1.71
CA ARG A 15 -5.59 -30.94 -2.45
C ARG A 15 -6.19 -30.22 -3.66
N LEU A 16 -7.03 -30.91 -4.42
CA LEU A 16 -7.68 -30.33 -5.59
C LEU A 16 -8.69 -29.24 -5.19
N ALA A 17 -9.48 -29.48 -4.13
CA ALA A 17 -10.42 -28.50 -3.60
C ALA A 17 -9.70 -27.25 -3.06
N ALA A 18 -8.59 -27.43 -2.35
CA ALA A 18 -7.71 -26.37 -1.89
C ALA A 18 -7.11 -25.55 -3.05
N ALA A 19 -6.56 -26.21 -4.06
CA ALA A 19 -5.98 -25.55 -5.22
C ALA A 19 -7.06 -24.75 -5.99
N LEU A 20 -8.27 -25.30 -6.12
CA LEU A 20 -9.42 -24.60 -6.71
C LEU A 20 -9.85 -23.41 -5.85
N ALA A 21 -9.88 -23.53 -4.52
CA ALA A 21 -10.19 -22.42 -3.62
C ALA A 21 -9.15 -21.30 -3.71
N VAL A 22 -7.86 -21.61 -3.79
CA VAL A 22 -6.80 -20.62 -3.97
C VAL A 22 -6.87 -19.97 -5.37
N CYS A 23 -7.11 -20.75 -6.43
CA CYS A 23 -7.38 -20.22 -7.77
C CYS A 23 -8.61 -19.31 -7.78
N ALA A 24 -9.69 -19.69 -7.11
CA ALA A 24 -10.90 -18.88 -6.99
C ALA A 24 -10.67 -17.63 -6.16
N ALA A 25 -9.91 -17.69 -5.06
CA ALA A 25 -9.49 -16.51 -4.30
C ALA A 25 -8.70 -15.55 -5.20
N LEU A 26 -7.69 -16.03 -5.92
CA LEU A 26 -6.90 -15.19 -6.83
C LEU A 26 -7.74 -14.61 -7.98
N ALA A 27 -8.66 -15.39 -8.55
CA ALA A 27 -9.55 -14.97 -9.63
C ALA A 27 -10.66 -13.99 -9.17
N ALA A 28 -11.18 -14.14 -7.96
CA ALA A 28 -12.12 -13.20 -7.36
C ALA A 28 -11.45 -11.84 -7.12
N CYS A 29 -10.15 -11.84 -6.82
CA CYS A 29 -9.39 -10.62 -6.58
C CYS A 29 -9.02 -9.87 -7.87
N SER A 30 -9.14 -10.51 -9.03
CA SER A 30 -9.00 -9.84 -10.32
C SER A 30 -10.23 -9.00 -10.72
N ARG A 31 -11.31 -8.98 -9.92
CA ARG A 31 -12.60 -8.37 -10.31
C ARG A 31 -13.04 -7.14 -9.51
N GLU A 32 -12.28 -6.67 -8.52
CA GLU A 32 -12.76 -5.66 -7.56
C GLU A 32 -11.89 -4.39 -7.43
N GLU A 33 -10.93 -4.16 -8.33
CA GLU A 33 -10.24 -2.86 -8.40
C GLU A 33 -10.98 -1.97 -9.42
N PRO A 34 -11.34 -0.70 -9.11
CA PRO A 34 -11.55 0.28 -10.17
C PRO A 34 -10.23 0.40 -10.92
N ALA A 35 -10.14 -0.31 -12.05
CA ALA A 35 -8.87 -0.68 -12.66
C ALA A 35 -7.94 0.53 -12.91
N PRO A 36 -6.76 0.61 -12.28
CA PRO A 36 -5.67 1.36 -12.86
C PRO A 36 -5.19 0.58 -14.08
N ARG A 37 -5.37 1.17 -15.27
CA ARG A 37 -4.82 0.61 -16.50
C ARG A 37 -3.30 0.77 -16.43
N ALA A 38 -2.69 -0.34 -16.05
CA ALA A 38 -1.26 -0.60 -16.00
C ALA A 38 -0.48 0.06 -17.15
N ALA A 39 0.07 1.27 -16.94
CA ALA A 39 1.01 1.93 -17.85
C ALA A 39 2.40 2.06 -17.20
N ALA A 40 3.40 2.36 -18.04
CA ALA A 40 4.84 2.30 -17.80
C ALA A 40 5.31 3.23 -16.65
N PRO A 41 6.55 3.08 -16.11
CA PRO A 41 7.02 3.93 -15.02
C PRO A 41 6.98 5.41 -15.45
N VAL A 42 6.08 6.19 -14.84
CA VAL A 42 6.08 7.63 -15.01
C VAL A 42 7.42 8.15 -14.48
N ALA A 43 8.11 8.85 -15.38
CA ALA A 43 9.31 9.60 -15.07
C ALA A 43 9.01 10.44 -13.81
N PRO A 44 9.92 10.46 -12.83
CA PRO A 44 9.69 11.20 -11.60
C PRO A 44 9.24 12.63 -11.92
N ALA A 45 8.21 13.10 -11.22
CA ALA A 45 7.77 14.48 -11.33
C ALA A 45 8.99 15.41 -11.28
N PRO A 46 9.03 16.48 -12.10
CA PRO A 46 10.12 17.42 -12.07
C PRO A 46 10.32 17.91 -10.64
N ALA A 47 11.59 18.06 -10.24
CA ALA A 47 11.93 18.48 -8.88
C ALA A 47 11.11 19.73 -8.54
N VAL A 48 10.39 19.70 -7.43
CA VAL A 48 9.64 20.86 -6.96
C VAL A 48 10.64 22.01 -6.81
N ALA A 49 10.52 23.04 -7.65
CA ALA A 49 11.29 24.26 -7.52
C ALA A 49 11.22 24.75 -6.06
N SER A 50 12.30 25.34 -5.55
CA SER A 50 12.44 25.75 -4.15
C SER A 50 11.33 26.70 -3.74
N ALA A 51 10.19 26.15 -3.32
CA ALA A 51 9.08 26.93 -2.84
C ALA A 51 9.53 27.66 -1.57
N PRO A 52 9.05 28.90 -1.34
CA PRO A 52 9.40 29.65 -0.14
C PRO A 52 9.14 28.82 1.13
N PRO A 53 9.85 29.10 2.23
CA PRO A 53 9.61 28.40 3.49
C PRO A 53 8.14 28.59 3.88
N ALA A 54 7.39 27.49 3.90
CA ALA A 54 6.03 27.50 4.43
C ALA A 54 6.09 27.63 5.96
N PRO A 55 5.06 28.19 6.60
CA PRO A 55 4.95 28.10 8.05
C PRO A 55 5.05 26.64 8.47
N ALA A 56 5.85 26.37 9.49
CA ALA A 56 6.09 25.01 9.95
C ALA A 56 4.75 24.36 10.34
N LEU A 57 4.49 23.17 9.80
CA LEU A 57 3.35 22.36 10.22
C LEU A 57 3.46 22.08 11.73
N ALA A 58 2.32 22.03 12.41
CA ALA A 58 2.26 21.50 13.75
C ALA A 58 2.90 20.09 13.79
N PRO A 59 3.65 19.72 14.84
CA PRO A 59 4.36 18.44 14.90
C PRO A 59 3.47 17.22 14.59
N ALA A 60 2.23 17.21 15.09
CA ALA A 60 1.26 16.15 14.82
C ALA A 60 0.93 16.01 13.32
N ARG A 61 0.77 17.13 12.61
CA ARG A 61 0.51 17.15 11.16
C ARG A 61 1.74 16.71 10.38
N ALA A 62 2.92 17.19 10.76
CA ALA A 62 4.16 16.79 10.12
C ALA A 62 4.44 15.28 10.30
N TRP A 63 4.20 14.74 11.50
CA TRP A 63 4.24 13.30 11.77
C TRP A 63 3.24 12.55 10.88
N ALA A 64 2.00 13.03 10.79
CA ALA A 64 0.96 12.41 9.99
C ALA A 64 1.31 12.35 8.49
N LEU A 65 1.94 13.37 7.92
CA LEU A 65 2.44 13.31 6.53
C LEU A 65 3.58 12.30 6.37
N GLY A 66 4.37 12.09 7.42
CA GLY A 66 5.42 11.07 7.48
C GLY A 66 4.91 9.65 7.21
N THR A 67 3.62 9.36 7.44
CA THR A 67 3.07 8.02 7.17
C THR A 67 2.95 7.70 5.68
N SER A 68 2.93 8.72 4.79
CA SER A 68 2.95 8.55 3.33
C SER A 68 4.33 8.78 2.71
N ALA A 69 5.38 8.94 3.52
CA ALA A 69 6.68 9.44 3.09
C ALA A 69 7.33 8.63 1.95
N LEU A 70 7.10 7.32 1.87
CA LEU A 70 7.62 6.49 0.77
C LEU A 70 7.07 6.90 -0.60
N LEU A 71 5.79 7.27 -0.68
CA LEU A 71 5.19 7.82 -1.91
C LEU A 71 5.68 9.24 -2.17
N THR A 72 5.76 10.05 -1.12
CA THR A 72 6.27 11.43 -1.19
C THR A 72 7.69 11.46 -1.77
N GLU A 73 8.60 10.61 -1.28
CA GLU A 73 9.96 10.43 -1.82
C GLU A 73 9.94 9.96 -3.28
N ARG A 74 9.13 8.94 -3.60
CA ARG A 74 9.04 8.39 -4.96
C ARG A 74 8.61 9.45 -5.97
N ASN A 75 7.75 10.36 -5.55
CA ASN A 75 7.21 11.45 -6.37
C ASN A 75 8.01 12.75 -6.27
N ARG A 76 9.14 12.73 -5.53
CA ARG A 76 10.01 13.91 -5.30
C ARG A 76 9.25 15.11 -4.73
N GLU A 77 8.29 14.82 -3.87
CA GLU A 77 7.49 15.81 -3.17
C GLU A 77 8.13 16.19 -1.83
N ARG A 78 7.71 17.34 -1.30
CA ARG A 78 8.09 17.82 0.03
C ARG A 78 7.25 17.16 1.14
N HIS A 79 7.91 16.78 2.24
CA HIS A 79 7.26 16.23 3.42
C HIS A 79 6.59 17.29 4.31
N ASP A 80 7.05 18.54 4.24
CA ASP A 80 6.60 19.64 5.09
C ASP A 80 5.41 20.43 4.52
N LEU A 81 4.89 19.99 3.36
CA LEU A 81 3.73 20.58 2.72
C LEU A 81 2.62 19.53 2.56
N LEU A 82 1.38 19.89 2.89
CA LEU A 82 0.22 19.01 2.67
C LEU A 82 0.15 18.57 1.20
N ALA A 83 0.31 19.50 0.26
CA ALA A 83 0.22 19.25 -1.16
C ALA A 83 1.55 18.80 -1.80
N GLY A 84 2.60 18.54 -1.02
CA GLY A 84 3.91 18.10 -1.53
C GLY A 84 4.72 19.15 -2.30
N GLY A 85 4.20 20.36 -2.47
CA GLY A 85 4.80 21.44 -3.26
C GLY A 85 3.83 22.61 -3.43
N PRO A 86 4.21 23.66 -4.18
CA PRO A 86 3.31 24.75 -4.55
C PRO A 86 2.03 24.23 -5.20
N ARG A 87 0.90 24.88 -4.92
CA ARG A 87 -0.38 24.65 -5.60
C ARG A 87 -0.49 25.60 -6.79
N THR A 88 0.14 25.24 -7.91
CA THR A 88 -0.04 25.92 -9.20
C THR A 88 -1.07 25.17 -10.04
N GLU A 89 -1.75 25.86 -10.96
CA GLU A 89 -2.74 25.21 -11.84
C GLU A 89 -2.10 24.16 -12.75
N GLU A 90 -0.86 24.39 -13.20
CA GLU A 90 -0.08 23.43 -13.98
C GLU A 90 0.14 22.12 -13.21
N ARG A 91 0.66 22.22 -11.97
CA ARG A 91 0.88 21.03 -11.13
C ARG A 91 -0.43 20.35 -10.75
N ALA A 92 -1.50 21.11 -10.50
CA ALA A 92 -2.82 20.55 -10.25
C ALA A 92 -3.33 19.76 -11.46
N ARG A 93 -3.10 20.24 -12.69
CA ARG A 93 -3.46 19.53 -13.93
C ARG A 93 -2.69 18.22 -14.09
N GLU A 94 -1.37 18.24 -13.94
CA GLU A 94 -0.53 17.04 -14.00
C GLU A 94 -0.97 15.99 -12.98
N TRP A 95 -1.29 16.42 -11.75
CA TRP A 95 -1.76 15.50 -10.72
C TRP A 95 -3.16 14.94 -10.97
N ARG A 96 -4.05 15.69 -11.64
CA ARG A 96 -5.34 15.12 -12.09
C ARG A 96 -5.09 14.01 -13.12
N GLU A 97 -4.17 14.20 -14.06
CA GLU A 97 -3.81 13.16 -15.03
C GLU A 97 -3.23 11.91 -14.34
N ASN A 98 -2.31 12.08 -13.38
CA ASN A 98 -1.76 10.99 -12.59
C ASN A 98 -2.83 10.26 -11.75
N LEU A 99 -3.78 10.99 -11.16
CA LEU A 99 -4.89 10.40 -10.41
C LEU A 99 -5.79 9.56 -11.31
N VAL A 100 -6.05 9.99 -12.54
CA VAL A 100 -6.81 9.21 -13.51
C VAL A 100 -6.04 7.96 -13.94
N GLU A 101 -4.74 8.09 -14.25
CA GLU A 101 -3.92 6.99 -14.74
C GLU A 101 -3.72 5.90 -13.68
N TRP A 102 -3.34 6.28 -12.46
CA TRP A 102 -2.90 5.36 -11.41
C TRP A 102 -4.00 4.95 -10.43
N TRP A 103 -5.10 5.68 -10.39
CA TRP A 103 -6.16 5.47 -9.40
C TRP A 103 -7.56 5.44 -10.01
N GLY A 104 -7.71 5.76 -11.30
CA GLY A 104 -9.02 5.92 -11.92
C GLY A 104 -9.83 7.11 -11.37
N VAL A 105 -9.21 7.99 -10.59
CA VAL A 105 -9.88 9.09 -9.89
C VAL A 105 -10.00 10.29 -10.83
N ARG A 106 -11.21 10.55 -11.34
CA ARG A 106 -11.52 11.65 -12.28
C ARG A 106 -12.25 12.80 -11.60
N SER A 107 -12.76 12.56 -10.40
CA SER A 107 -13.61 13.48 -9.67
C SER A 107 -13.40 13.36 -8.16
N ARG A 108 -13.97 14.31 -7.43
CA ARG A 108 -14.08 14.25 -5.97
C ARG A 108 -14.82 12.99 -5.51
N GLU A 109 -15.86 12.59 -6.23
CA GLU A 109 -16.65 11.41 -5.88
C GLU A 109 -15.80 10.14 -5.97
N ASP A 110 -15.07 9.95 -7.08
CA ASP A 110 -14.16 8.80 -7.25
C ASP A 110 -13.09 8.76 -6.16
N LEU A 111 -12.55 9.92 -5.80
CA LEU A 111 -11.57 10.03 -4.71
C LEU A 111 -12.17 9.54 -3.39
N LEU A 112 -13.39 10.00 -3.05
CA LEU A 112 -14.04 9.62 -1.80
C LEU A 112 -14.36 8.12 -1.76
N GLN A 113 -14.82 7.54 -2.87
CA GLN A 113 -15.04 6.10 -2.99
C GLN A 113 -13.73 5.31 -2.82
N THR A 114 -12.63 5.80 -3.43
CA THR A 114 -11.31 5.16 -3.31
C THR A 114 -10.79 5.20 -1.87
N LEU A 115 -10.96 6.34 -1.18
CA LEU A 115 -10.61 6.49 0.23
C LEU A 115 -11.46 5.57 1.13
N GLU A 116 -12.76 5.47 0.87
CA GLU A 116 -13.65 4.55 1.60
C GLU A 116 -13.23 3.09 1.41
N TRP A 117 -12.96 2.67 0.18
CA TRP A 117 -12.45 1.33 -0.10
C TRP A 117 -11.13 1.05 0.62
N LEU A 118 -10.16 1.97 0.58
CA LEU A 118 -8.90 1.83 1.33
C LEU A 118 -9.15 1.73 2.84
N ALA A 119 -10.14 2.44 3.40
CA ALA A 119 -10.44 2.44 4.82
C ALA A 119 -11.25 1.21 5.30
N ALA A 120 -12.12 0.66 4.45
CA ALA A 120 -12.95 -0.50 4.75
C ALA A 120 -12.25 -1.82 4.40
N GLU A 121 -11.69 -1.89 3.19
CA GLU A 121 -11.15 -3.11 2.60
C GLU A 121 -9.67 -3.02 2.26
N GLY A 122 -9.32 -2.21 1.26
CA GLY A 122 -7.98 -2.15 0.69
C GLY A 122 -7.43 -3.52 0.27
N HIS A 123 -6.11 -3.58 0.08
CA HIS A 123 -5.46 -4.83 -0.27
C HIS A 123 -5.33 -5.80 0.91
N ARG A 124 -5.45 -5.30 2.14
CA ARG A 124 -5.42 -6.16 3.34
C ARG A 124 -6.53 -7.22 3.32
N ARG A 125 -7.71 -6.95 2.75
CA ARG A 125 -8.80 -7.95 2.67
C ARG A 125 -8.47 -9.09 1.74
N GLU A 126 -7.85 -8.79 0.60
CA GLU A 126 -7.35 -9.82 -0.31
C GLU A 126 -6.25 -10.64 0.38
N PHE A 127 -5.27 -9.97 1.00
CA PHE A 127 -4.17 -10.62 1.71
C PHE A 127 -4.68 -11.55 2.83
N GLU A 128 -5.68 -11.10 3.60
CA GLU A 128 -6.33 -11.88 4.65
C GLU A 128 -7.06 -13.11 4.09
N ARG A 129 -7.85 -12.93 3.02
CA ARG A 129 -8.58 -14.02 2.36
C ARG A 129 -7.61 -15.08 1.83
N LEU A 130 -6.60 -14.66 1.08
CA LEU A 130 -5.60 -15.59 0.52
C LEU A 130 -4.79 -16.27 1.63
N GLY A 131 -4.43 -15.55 2.69
CA GLY A 131 -3.72 -16.09 3.84
C GLY A 131 -4.50 -17.15 4.60
N ALA A 132 -5.81 -16.93 4.82
CA ALA A 132 -6.68 -17.90 5.46
C ALA A 132 -6.82 -19.20 4.64
N GLU A 133 -6.87 -19.11 3.31
CA GLU A 133 -6.90 -20.28 2.44
C GLU A 133 -5.55 -21.03 2.43
N LEU A 134 -4.44 -20.30 2.30
CA LEU A 134 -3.11 -20.92 2.29
C LEU A 134 -2.73 -21.55 3.65
N ALA A 135 -3.19 -20.99 4.76
CA ALA A 135 -2.97 -21.54 6.11
C ALA A 135 -3.63 -22.92 6.32
N ARG A 136 -4.55 -23.33 5.45
CA ARG A 136 -5.17 -24.67 5.47
C ARG A 136 -4.32 -25.72 4.73
N LEU A 137 -3.28 -25.30 4.04
CA LEU A 137 -2.43 -26.16 3.21
C LEU A 137 -1.13 -26.52 3.92
N GLY A 138 -0.61 -27.72 3.64
CA GLY A 138 0.75 -28.07 4.03
C GLY A 138 1.80 -27.48 3.08
N ASP A 139 3.04 -27.34 3.55
CA ASP A 139 4.16 -26.79 2.76
C ASP A 139 4.35 -27.47 1.39
N ASP A 140 4.21 -28.80 1.33
CA ASP A 140 4.34 -29.56 0.08
C ASP A 140 3.23 -29.22 -0.92
N GLU A 141 2.05 -28.84 -0.44
CA GLU A 141 0.92 -28.46 -1.26
C GLU A 141 1.10 -27.04 -1.81
N ILE A 142 1.63 -26.13 -1.00
CA ILE A 142 2.01 -24.77 -1.44
C ILE A 142 3.14 -24.85 -2.47
N LYS A 143 4.17 -25.68 -2.24
CA LYS A 143 5.26 -25.90 -3.21
C LYS A 143 4.74 -26.46 -4.53
N ALA A 144 3.84 -27.44 -4.49
CA ALA A 144 3.24 -28.00 -5.70
C ALA A 144 2.40 -26.95 -6.44
N LEU A 145 1.67 -26.10 -5.72
CA LEU A 145 0.91 -24.99 -6.30
C LEU A 145 1.82 -24.01 -7.05
N LEU A 146 2.90 -23.55 -6.41
CA LEU A 146 3.86 -22.62 -7.01
C LEU A 146 4.55 -23.23 -8.24
N ALA A 147 4.98 -24.49 -8.14
CA ALA A 147 5.60 -25.20 -9.27
C ALA A 147 4.67 -25.34 -10.49
N SER A 148 3.35 -25.40 -10.27
CA SER A 148 2.36 -25.55 -11.34
C SER A 148 2.03 -24.26 -12.10
N ARG A 149 2.29 -23.09 -11.52
CA ARG A 149 1.90 -21.78 -12.08
C ARG A 149 2.99 -21.10 -12.89
N GLY A 150 4.25 -21.53 -12.72
CA GLY A 150 5.41 -20.84 -13.22
C GLY A 150 5.85 -19.77 -12.22
N TYR A 151 7.15 -19.64 -11.98
CA TYR A 151 7.68 -18.78 -10.90
C TYR A 151 7.62 -17.26 -11.20
N ASP A 152 7.00 -16.87 -12.32
CA ASP A 152 7.13 -15.52 -12.87
C ASP A 152 5.79 -14.86 -13.25
N ASP A 153 4.82 -14.92 -12.34
CA ASP A 153 3.54 -14.27 -12.52
C ASP A 153 3.02 -13.62 -11.22
N GLU A 154 2.09 -12.69 -11.35
CA GLU A 154 1.46 -11.94 -10.26
C GLU A 154 0.83 -12.87 -9.21
N ALA A 155 0.22 -13.99 -9.62
CA ALA A 155 -0.43 -14.91 -8.70
C ALA A 155 0.59 -15.70 -7.88
N THR A 156 1.69 -16.13 -8.49
CA THR A 156 2.82 -16.76 -7.79
C THR A 156 3.43 -15.79 -6.77
N GLN A 157 3.70 -14.54 -7.17
CA GLN A 157 4.19 -13.50 -6.27
C GLN A 157 3.26 -13.30 -5.05
N LYS A 158 1.94 -13.19 -5.26
CA LYS A 158 0.96 -13.06 -4.17
C LYS A 158 1.01 -14.24 -3.21
N VAL A 159 1.06 -15.47 -3.72
CA VAL A 159 1.16 -16.69 -2.89
C VAL A 159 2.46 -16.70 -2.08
N GLU A 160 3.60 -16.36 -2.69
CA GLU A 160 4.89 -16.29 -1.98
C GLU A 160 4.88 -15.24 -0.87
N VAL A 161 4.39 -14.03 -1.17
CA VAL A 161 4.29 -12.95 -0.18
C VAL A 161 3.39 -13.35 0.98
N VAL A 162 2.21 -13.91 0.70
CA VAL A 162 1.26 -14.34 1.75
C VAL A 162 1.83 -15.48 2.57
N THR A 163 2.39 -16.52 1.93
CA THR A 163 2.99 -17.67 2.63
C THR A 163 4.09 -17.21 3.60
N ARG A 164 4.90 -16.22 3.19
CA ARG A 164 6.00 -15.70 4.00
C ARG A 164 5.55 -14.78 5.13
N TRP A 165 4.52 -13.97 4.91
CA TRP A 165 4.22 -12.82 5.77
C TRP A 165 2.90 -12.89 6.51
N TYR A 166 1.94 -13.71 6.11
CA TYR A 166 0.59 -13.74 6.71
C TYR A 166 0.63 -13.94 8.23
N GLY A 167 1.28 -15.01 8.69
CA GLY A 167 1.42 -15.27 10.12
C GLY A 167 2.26 -14.23 10.88
N ARG A 168 3.25 -13.63 10.22
CA ARG A 168 4.17 -12.64 10.84
C ARG A 168 3.51 -11.27 11.01
N LEU A 169 2.69 -10.86 10.04
CA LEU A 169 1.95 -9.60 10.09
C LEU A 169 0.73 -9.69 11.01
N GLY A 170 0.13 -10.87 11.14
CA GLY A 170 -1.03 -11.12 11.99
C GLY A 170 -2.15 -10.11 11.73
N ALA A 171 -2.72 -9.56 12.79
CA ALA A 171 -3.81 -8.57 12.70
C ALA A 171 -3.43 -7.26 11.99
N LYS A 172 -2.12 -6.96 11.83
CA LYS A 172 -1.69 -5.76 11.08
C LYS A 172 -1.96 -5.92 9.58
N SER A 173 -1.93 -7.15 9.06
CA SER A 173 -2.12 -7.43 7.62
C SER A 173 -1.31 -6.42 6.77
N LEU A 174 -1.91 -5.84 5.73
CA LEU A 174 -1.31 -4.78 4.89
C LEU A 174 -1.77 -3.36 5.27
N LEU A 175 -2.06 -3.11 6.56
CA LEU A 175 -2.61 -1.82 7.01
C LEU A 175 -1.72 -0.62 6.66
N GLY A 176 -0.39 -0.76 6.78
CA GLY A 176 0.56 0.30 6.45
C GLY A 176 0.55 0.65 4.97
N TRP A 177 0.45 -0.36 4.10
CA TRP A 177 0.31 -0.18 2.65
C TRP A 177 -0.99 0.55 2.27
N ASP A 178 -2.12 0.16 2.86
CA ASP A 178 -3.42 0.79 2.53
C ASP A 178 -3.52 2.21 3.07
N TYR A 179 -3.15 2.44 4.33
CA TYR A 179 -3.32 3.76 4.96
C TYR A 179 -2.24 4.78 4.57
N ALA A 180 -1.02 4.36 4.20
CA ALA A 180 -0.05 5.28 3.59
C ALA A 180 -0.58 5.85 2.27
N ARG A 181 -1.22 4.99 1.45
CA ARG A 181 -1.88 5.37 0.19
C ARG A 181 -3.10 6.24 0.43
N TYR A 182 -3.89 5.94 1.46
CA TYR A 182 -5.02 6.77 1.89
C TYR A 182 -4.57 8.21 2.21
N VAL A 183 -3.49 8.35 3.01
CA VAL A 183 -2.93 9.67 3.36
C VAL A 183 -2.39 10.38 2.11
N ALA A 184 -1.70 9.67 1.21
CA ALA A 184 -1.23 10.22 -0.05
C ALA A 184 -2.37 10.74 -0.95
N LEU A 185 -3.47 9.99 -1.08
CA LEU A 185 -4.65 10.42 -1.83
C LEU A 185 -5.33 11.64 -1.20
N CYS A 186 -5.35 11.77 0.13
CA CYS A 186 -5.84 12.98 0.78
C CYS A 186 -4.97 14.21 0.43
N ARG A 187 -3.65 14.04 0.41
CA ARG A 187 -2.68 15.07 0.01
C ARG A 187 -2.90 15.52 -1.44
N TRP A 188 -2.99 14.57 -2.37
CA TRP A 188 -3.21 14.87 -3.79
C TRP A 188 -4.62 15.38 -4.06
N GLY A 189 -5.63 14.92 -3.33
CA GLY A 189 -6.98 15.46 -3.35
C GLY A 189 -7.02 16.95 -2.98
N ALA A 190 -6.26 17.34 -1.96
CA ALA A 190 -6.09 18.75 -1.59
C ALA A 190 -5.32 19.56 -2.65
N LEU A 191 -4.33 18.94 -3.31
CA LEU A 191 -3.57 19.58 -4.39
C LEU A 191 -4.44 19.89 -5.61
N VAL A 192 -5.30 18.95 -6.03
CA VAL A 192 -6.11 19.11 -7.26
C VAL A 192 -7.44 19.81 -7.04
N GLY A 193 -7.78 20.14 -5.79
CA GLY A 193 -9.01 20.80 -5.38
C GLY A 193 -10.21 19.87 -5.19
N TYR A 194 -10.00 18.55 -5.12
CA TYR A 194 -11.07 17.59 -4.80
C TYR A 194 -11.40 17.58 -3.31
N LEU A 195 -10.45 17.93 -2.44
CA LEU A 195 -10.67 18.14 -1.01
C LEU A 195 -10.23 19.57 -0.65
N SER A 196 -10.95 20.20 0.27
CA SER A 196 -10.38 21.34 0.99
C SER A 196 -9.25 20.87 1.91
N GLU A 197 -8.44 21.81 2.38
CA GLU A 197 -7.37 21.50 3.33
C GLU A 197 -7.90 20.94 4.66
N GLU A 198 -8.99 21.51 5.17
CA GLU A 198 -9.66 21.02 6.38
C GLU A 198 -10.16 19.58 6.20
N GLU A 199 -10.79 19.28 5.06
CA GLU A 199 -11.27 17.93 4.76
C GLU A 199 -10.14 16.90 4.62
N ALA A 200 -9.00 17.31 4.07
CA ALA A 200 -7.83 16.45 3.99
C ALA A 200 -7.28 16.15 5.39
N TRP A 201 -7.11 17.17 6.25
CA TRP A 201 -6.63 16.97 7.61
C TRP A 201 -7.60 16.15 8.48
N ALA A 202 -8.91 16.38 8.36
CA ALA A 202 -9.95 15.62 9.04
C ALA A 202 -9.91 14.11 8.69
N ARG A 203 -9.34 13.74 7.55
CA ARG A 203 -9.12 12.35 7.12
C ARG A 203 -7.74 11.82 7.48
N ILE A 204 -6.71 12.63 7.29
CA ILE A 204 -5.30 12.26 7.55
C ILE A 204 -5.08 11.99 9.04
N MET A 205 -5.61 12.82 9.94
CA MET A 205 -5.33 12.70 11.37
C MET A 205 -5.87 11.40 12.00
N PRO A 206 -7.14 10.99 11.75
CA PRO A 206 -7.61 9.67 12.19
C PRO A 206 -6.81 8.50 11.59
N ALA A 207 -6.43 8.58 10.31
CA ALA A 207 -5.58 7.58 9.65
C ALA A 207 -4.20 7.47 10.32
N ALA A 208 -3.55 8.60 10.59
CA ALA A 208 -2.28 8.67 11.29
C ALA A 208 -2.35 8.05 12.68
N ARG A 209 -3.37 8.39 13.48
CA ARG A 209 -3.60 7.79 14.81
C ARG A 209 -3.82 6.28 14.73
N ARG A 210 -4.52 5.79 13.70
CA ARG A 210 -4.71 4.35 13.48
C ARG A 210 -3.38 3.66 13.18
N LEU A 211 -2.53 4.24 12.34
CA LEU A 211 -1.20 3.72 12.04
C LEU A 211 -0.29 3.74 13.28
N GLN A 212 -0.27 4.85 14.04
CA GLN A 212 0.54 4.97 15.25
C GLN A 212 0.20 3.91 16.31
N ARG A 213 -1.08 3.58 16.47
CA ARG A 213 -1.52 2.51 17.39
C ARG A 213 -1.20 1.11 16.88
N ALA A 214 -1.18 0.92 15.56
CA ALA A 214 -1.02 -0.41 14.96
C ALA A 214 0.44 -0.84 14.86
N PHE A 215 1.37 0.10 14.66
CA PHE A 215 2.80 -0.17 14.50
C PHE A 215 3.60 0.36 15.70
N GLY A 216 4.80 -0.17 15.90
CA GLY A 216 5.71 0.23 16.99
C GLY A 216 6.84 1.17 16.55
N SER A 217 7.01 1.40 15.25
CA SER A 217 8.05 2.30 14.72
C SER A 217 7.85 2.65 13.25
N TRP A 218 8.54 3.69 12.79
CA TRP A 218 8.66 4.03 11.37
C TRP A 218 9.23 2.88 10.53
N ARG A 219 10.20 2.14 11.09
CA ARG A 219 10.79 0.94 10.49
C ARG A 219 9.71 -0.10 10.17
N GLU A 220 8.90 -0.45 11.17
CA GLU A 220 7.85 -1.46 11.01
C GLU A 220 6.77 -1.01 10.01
N LEU A 221 6.36 0.27 10.06
CA LEU A 221 5.42 0.84 9.11
C LEU A 221 5.95 0.77 7.66
N GLY A 222 7.22 1.16 7.47
CA GLY A 222 7.87 1.13 6.17
C GLY A 222 8.04 -0.29 5.61
N GLU A 223 8.42 -1.26 6.46
CA GLU A 223 8.48 -2.67 6.08
C GLU A 223 7.12 -3.21 5.65
N ASN A 224 6.06 -2.88 6.40
CA ASN A 224 4.70 -3.26 6.05
C ASN A 224 4.28 -2.68 4.67
N TYR A 225 4.62 -1.42 4.41
CA TYR A 225 4.39 -0.80 3.11
C TYR A 225 5.11 -1.55 1.98
N LEU A 226 6.39 -1.87 2.15
CA LEU A 226 7.17 -2.60 1.13
C LEU A 226 6.62 -4.00 0.87
N ILE A 227 6.15 -4.70 1.91
CA ILE A 227 5.48 -6.00 1.77
C ILE A 227 4.17 -5.85 0.98
N GLY A 228 3.33 -4.87 1.32
CA GLY A 228 2.08 -4.64 0.60
C GLY A 228 2.30 -4.25 -0.86
N ARG A 229 3.37 -3.51 -1.17
CA ARG A 229 3.76 -3.21 -2.55
C ARG A 229 4.12 -4.46 -3.35
N ARG A 230 4.89 -5.36 -2.73
CA ARG A 230 5.24 -6.67 -3.31
C ARG A 230 4.02 -7.56 -3.51
N PHE A 231 3.01 -7.43 -2.66
CA PHE A 231 1.74 -8.12 -2.79
C PHE A 231 0.87 -7.54 -3.91
N TRP A 232 0.83 -6.22 -4.03
CA TRP A 232 -0.01 -5.51 -4.99
C TRP A 232 0.37 -5.79 -6.44
N SER A 233 1.65 -5.63 -6.79
CA SER A 233 2.10 -5.88 -8.17
C SER A 233 3.55 -6.33 -8.26
N LEU A 234 3.75 -7.52 -8.84
CA LEU A 234 5.05 -8.01 -9.30
C LEU A 234 5.66 -7.08 -10.34
N ARG A 235 4.87 -6.64 -11.33
CA ARG A 235 5.35 -5.75 -12.41
C ARG A 235 5.93 -4.46 -11.85
N GLU A 236 5.20 -3.78 -10.98
CA GLU A 236 5.66 -2.53 -10.36
C GLU A 236 6.79 -2.75 -9.36
N THR A 237 6.81 -3.91 -8.70
CA THR A 237 7.94 -4.36 -7.85
C THR A 237 9.23 -4.46 -8.64
N ARG A 238 9.19 -5.03 -9.85
CA ARG A 238 10.36 -5.08 -10.73
C ARG A 238 10.74 -3.73 -11.29
N ALA A 239 9.75 -2.97 -11.76
CA ALA A 239 10.00 -1.70 -12.43
C ALA A 239 10.59 -0.65 -11.47
N SER A 240 10.12 -0.58 -10.22
CA SER A 240 10.53 0.50 -9.31
C SER A 240 10.72 0.10 -7.85
N GLY A 241 10.69 -1.19 -7.49
CA GLY A 241 10.87 -1.64 -6.11
C GLY A 241 12.17 -1.15 -5.45
N ARG A 242 13.28 -1.15 -6.19
CA ARG A 242 14.57 -0.63 -5.72
C ARG A 242 14.49 0.84 -5.28
N LEU A 243 13.71 1.67 -5.97
CA LEU A 243 13.54 3.09 -5.62
C LEU A 243 12.83 3.26 -4.27
N TYR A 244 11.86 2.39 -3.97
CA TYR A 244 11.18 2.40 -2.68
C TYR A 244 12.07 1.86 -1.55
N GLU A 245 12.91 0.87 -1.83
CA GLU A 245 13.91 0.36 -0.86
C GLU A 245 15.00 1.42 -0.57
N GLU A 246 15.41 2.18 -1.57
CA GLU A 246 16.31 3.32 -1.40
C GLU A 246 15.66 4.47 -0.62
N ALA A 247 14.40 4.81 -0.95
CA ALA A 247 13.63 5.80 -0.19
C ALA A 247 13.45 5.38 1.28
N TYR A 248 13.13 4.11 1.52
CA TYR A 248 13.01 3.55 2.86
C TYR A 248 14.29 3.73 3.70
N ARG A 249 15.45 3.41 3.13
CA ARG A 249 16.74 3.63 3.80
C ARG A 249 17.00 5.10 4.07
N ARG A 250 16.83 5.97 3.07
CA ARG A 250 17.00 7.43 3.25
C ARG A 250 16.09 7.98 4.33
N LEU A 251 14.82 7.57 4.35
CA LEU A 251 13.88 8.04 5.36
C LEU A 251 14.33 7.69 6.78
N LEU A 252 14.96 6.53 6.99
CA LEU A 252 15.46 6.12 8.31
C LEU A 252 16.79 6.79 8.71
N GLU A 253 17.55 7.33 7.76
CA GLU A 253 18.93 7.78 7.96
C GLU A 253 19.08 9.31 7.86
N ASP A 254 18.33 9.96 6.97
CA ASP A 254 18.43 11.40 6.72
C ASP A 254 17.88 12.20 7.91
N PRO A 255 18.69 13.06 8.57
CA PRO A 255 18.23 13.89 9.69
C PRO A 255 17.10 14.89 9.35
N GLN A 256 16.85 15.14 8.06
CA GLN A 256 15.75 16.00 7.59
C GLN A 256 14.47 15.22 7.27
N SER A 257 14.53 13.88 7.23
CA SER A 257 13.36 13.02 7.02
C SER A 257 12.34 13.17 8.16
N PRO A 258 11.02 13.10 7.88
CA PRO A 258 10.03 13.04 8.94
C PRO A 258 10.23 11.86 9.91
N TRP A 259 10.82 10.75 9.45
CA TRP A 259 11.00 9.55 10.29
C TRP A 259 12.15 9.68 11.30
N THR A 260 13.07 10.62 11.10
CA THR A 260 14.16 10.91 12.06
C THR A 260 13.84 12.14 12.91
N ARG A 261 13.10 13.12 12.37
CA ARG A 261 12.74 14.34 13.08
C ARG A 261 11.65 14.14 14.13
N TYR A 262 10.73 13.20 13.91
CA TYR A 262 9.61 12.97 14.80
C TYR A 262 9.67 11.57 15.40
N ALA A 263 9.70 11.50 16.73
CA ALA A 263 9.64 10.23 17.45
C ALA A 263 8.32 9.51 17.12
N TRP A 264 8.35 8.17 17.14
CA TRP A 264 7.18 7.37 16.78
C TRP A 264 5.95 7.71 17.64
N ASP A 265 6.16 7.98 18.92
CA ASP A 265 5.17 8.30 19.96
C ASP A 265 4.84 9.80 20.09
N THR A 266 5.19 10.62 19.07
CA THR A 266 4.77 12.02 19.00
C THR A 266 3.25 12.14 19.20
N SER A 267 2.81 13.01 20.14
CA SER A 267 1.38 13.20 20.40
C SER A 267 0.63 13.69 19.16
N LEU A 268 -0.54 13.09 18.91
CA LEU A 268 -1.42 13.41 17.78
C LEU A 268 -2.76 14.04 18.23
N GLU A 269 -2.86 14.56 19.46
CA GLU A 269 -4.11 15.08 20.02
C GLU A 269 -4.55 16.42 19.41
N GLU A 270 -3.61 17.27 18.99
CA GLU A 270 -3.88 18.66 18.53
C GLU A 270 -3.71 18.89 17.00
N GLY A 271 -3.74 17.82 16.18
CA GLY A 271 -3.54 17.92 14.72
C GLY A 271 -4.81 18.07 13.89
#